data_AF-A0A969GX38-F1
#
_entry.id   AF-A0A969GX38-F1
#
_cell.length_a   1.000
_cell.length_b   1.000
_cell.length_c   1.000
_cell.angle_alpha   90.00
_cell.angle_beta   90.00
_cell.angle_gamma   90.00
#
_symmetry.space_group_name_H-M   'P 1'
#
loop_
_entity.id
_entity.type
_entity.pdbx_description
1 polymer ?
#
loop_
_entity_poly.entity_id
_entity_poly.type
_entity_poly.pdbx_seq_one_letter_code
_entity_poly.pdbx_strand_id
1 'polypeptide(L)' 'RFTEAALDIYRGETLIRRFPYQDWQHWEIFWHPLPILFYFKEVKSIHFLPILFDPNQLRVVLEQRITQNR' A
#
# COMPACT_ATOMS: atom_id res chain seq x y z
N ARG A 1 -5.96 -3.10 -5.53
CA ARG A 1 -5.46 -4.36 -6.09
C ARG A 1 -3.95 -4.29 -6.20
N PHE A 2 -3.24 -5.26 -5.63
CA PHE A 2 -1.80 -5.42 -5.87
C PHE A 2 -1.58 -6.07 -7.23
N THR A 3 -0.76 -5.45 -8.07
CA THR A 3 -0.31 -6.01 -9.35
C THR A 3 1.17 -6.36 -9.25
N GLU A 4 1.79 -6.81 -10.35
CA GLU A 4 3.22 -7.09 -10.35
C GLU A 4 4.06 -5.83 -10.11
N ALA A 5 3.64 -4.66 -10.62
CA ALA A 5 4.46 -3.44 -10.60
C ALA A 5 3.84 -2.26 -9.82
N ALA A 6 2.58 -2.35 -9.39
CA ALA A 6 1.90 -1.23 -8.74
C ALA A 6 0.73 -1.65 -7.83
N LEU A 7 0.41 -0.80 -6.85
CA LEU A 7 -0.87 -0.81 -6.16
C LEU A 7 -1.88 0.05 -6.92
N ASP A 8 -2.87 -0.60 -7.51
CA ASP A 8 -3.96 0.04 -8.23
C ASP A 8 -5.17 0.25 -7.29
N ILE A 9 -5.69 1.47 -7.22
CA ILE A 9 -6.89 1.81 -6.44
C ILE A 9 -8.06 2.00 -7.40
N TYR A 10 -9.15 1.30 -7.12
CA TYR A 10 -10.35 1.30 -7.94
C TYR A 10 -11.54 1.90 -7.18
N ARG A 11 -12.47 2.48 -7.93
CA ARG A 11 -13.85 2.77 -7.50
C ARG A 11 -14.78 1.98 -8.40
N GLY A 12 -15.33 0.88 -7.88
CA GLY A 12 -15.97 -0.13 -8.72
C GLY A 12 -14.95 -0.74 -9.67
N GLU A 13 -15.19 -0.63 -10.97
CA GLU A 13 -14.29 -1.12 -12.02
C GLU A 13 -13.33 -0.04 -12.55
N THR A 14 -13.53 1.22 -12.17
CA THR A 14 -12.73 2.34 -12.66
C THR A 14 -11.43 2.47 -11.86
N LEU A 15 -10.28 2.40 -12.52
CA LEU A 15 -8.98 2.72 -11.93
C LEU A 15 -8.91 4.21 -11.65
N ILE A 16 -8.85 4.61 -10.38
CA ILE A 16 -8.81 6.02 -9.98
C ILE A 16 -7.41 6.49 -9.58
N ARG A 17 -6.50 5.57 -9.24
CA ARG A 17 -5.11 5.88 -8.93
C ARG A 17 -4.23 4.66 -9.07
N ARG A 18 -2.99 4.87 -9.50
CA ARG A 18 -1.94 3.85 -9.60
C ARG A 18 -0.72 4.33 -8.84
N PHE A 19 -0.15 3.46 -8.01
CA PHE A 19 1.03 3.72 -7.21
C PHE A 19 2.13 2.71 -7.57
N PRO A 20 3.08 3.06 -8.45
CA PRO A 20 4.17 2.17 -8.87
C PRO A 20 5.13 1.88 -7.74
N TYR A 21 5.49 0.61 -7.52
CA TYR A 21 6.37 0.22 -6.40
C TYR A 21 7.78 0.81 -6.50
N GLN A 22 8.27 1.04 -7.71
CA GLN A 22 9.59 1.67 -7.94
C GLN A 22 9.72 3.07 -7.33
N ASP A 23 8.58 3.76 -7.13
CA ASP A 23 8.56 5.12 -6.59
C ASP A 23 8.49 5.12 -5.06
N TRP A 24 8.26 3.96 -4.44
CA TRP A 24 8.05 3.82 -3.00
C TRP A 24 9.38 3.80 -2.26
N GLN A 25 9.49 4.66 -1.26
CA GLN A 25 10.66 4.76 -0.39
C GLN A 25 10.45 4.07 0.95
N HIS A 26 9.21 4.03 1.43
CA HIS A 26 8.87 3.48 2.74
C HIS A 26 7.39 3.11 2.80
N TRP A 27 7.03 2.12 3.64
CA TRP A 27 5.65 1.78 3.95
C TRP A 27 5.53 1.21 5.38
N GLU A 28 4.38 1.44 6.01
CA GLU A 28 4.08 0.97 7.36
C GLU A 28 2.58 0.67 7.52
N ILE A 29 2.25 -0.23 8.44
CA ILE A 29 0.86 -0.56 8.83
C ILE A 29 0.71 -0.17 10.31
N PHE A 30 -0.10 0.85 10.59
CA PHE A 30 -0.37 1.33 11.95
C PHE A 30 -1.57 0.63 12.59
N TRP A 31 -1.47 0.40 13.92
CA TRP A 31 -2.53 -0.21 14.71
C TRP A 31 -2.67 0.45 16.08
N HIS A 32 -3.81 1.11 16.34
CA HIS A 32 -4.39 1.32 17.68
C HIS A 32 -5.83 1.86 17.51
N PRO A 33 -6.72 1.66 18.49
CA PRO A 33 -7.76 0.62 18.58
C PRO A 33 -8.89 0.67 17.50
N LEU A 34 -8.69 1.37 16.36
CA LEU A 34 -9.65 1.59 15.26
C LEU A 34 -8.94 1.42 13.89
N PRO A 35 -9.64 1.49 12.72
CA PRO A 35 -9.29 0.68 11.55
C PRO A 35 -7.87 0.94 11.04
N ILE A 36 -7.23 -0.18 10.71
CA ILE A 36 -5.82 -0.32 10.41
C ILE A 36 -5.44 0.67 9.30
N LEU A 37 -4.41 1.48 9.54
CA LEU A 37 -4.00 2.51 8.60
C LEU A 37 -2.77 2.04 7.82
N PHE A 38 -2.87 1.98 6.49
CA PHE A 38 -1.73 1.74 5.62
C PHE A 38 -1.10 3.06 5.21
N TYR A 39 0.18 3.21 5.49
CA TYR A 39 0.98 4.37 5.12
C TYR A 39 2.06 3.97 4.12
N PHE A 40 2.29 4.80 3.11
CA PHE A 40 3.47 4.70 2.26
C PHE A 40 3.89 6.05 1.72
N LYS A 41 5.18 6.17 1.39
CA LYS A 41 5.81 7.38 0.87
C LYS A 41 6.38 7.10 -0.51
N GLU A 42 6.00 7.92 -1.48
CA GLU A 42 6.61 8.01 -2.80
C GLU A 42 7.64 9.14 -2.85
N VAL A 43 8.49 9.18 -3.87
CA VAL A 43 9.56 10.19 -4.05
C VAL A 43 9.08 11.64 -3.78
N LYS A 44 7.84 11.98 -4.16
CA LYS A 44 7.28 13.34 -4.05
C LYS A 44 6.00 13.44 -3.21
N SER A 45 5.55 12.38 -2.53
CA SER A 45 4.29 12.43 -1.77
C SER A 45 4.16 11.36 -0.69
N ILE A 46 3.24 11.57 0.26
CA ILE A 46 2.86 10.60 1.28
C ILE A 46 1.38 10.25 1.14
N HIS A 47 1.03 9.01 1.45
CA HIS A 47 -0.33 8.49 1.32
C HIS A 47 -0.75 7.72 2.57
N PHE A 48 -2.03 7.84 2.91
CA PHE A 48 -2.68 7.08 3.98
C PHE A 48 -3.95 6.44 3.43
N LEU A 49 -4.08 5.12 3.58
CA LEU A 49 -5.24 4.35 3.14
C LEU A 49 -5.83 3.56 4.32
N PRO A 50 -7.16 3.62 4.55
CA PRO A 50 -7.80 2.72 5.49
C PRO A 50 -7.73 1.28 4.93
N ILE A 51 -7.26 0.35 5.74
CA ILE A 51 -7.24 -1.06 5.42
C ILE A 51 -8.56 -1.66 5.90
N LEU A 52 -9.34 -2.18 4.95
CA LEU A 52 -10.63 -2.84 5.18
C LEU A 52 -10.50 -4.38 5.19
N PHE A 53 -9.29 -4.91 5.30
CA PHE A 53 -8.96 -6.33 5.14
C PHE A 53 -7.86 -6.78 6.12
N ASP A 54 -7.53 -8.07 6.14
CA ASP A 54 -6.57 -8.64 7.10
C ASP A 54 -5.17 -7.99 6.96
N PRO A 55 -4.63 -7.38 8.03
CA PRO A 55 -3.34 -6.69 8.00
C PRO A 55 -2.15 -7.63 7.80
N ASN A 56 -2.25 -8.88 8.24
CA ASN A 56 -1.16 -9.85 8.12
C ASN A 56 -1.03 -10.32 6.68
N GLN A 57 -2.17 -10.58 6.01
CA GLN A 57 -2.16 -10.90 4.58
C GLN A 57 -1.61 -9.75 3.75
N LEU A 58 -1.98 -8.51 4.09
CA LEU A 58 -1.42 -7.32 3.46
C LEU A 58 0.10 -7.27 3.59
N ARG A 59 0.63 -7.45 4.82
CA ARG A 59 2.08 -7.46 5.08
C ARG A 59 2.81 -8.48 4.20
N VAL A 60 2.32 -9.72 4.15
CA VAL A 60 2.94 -10.78 3.34
C VAL A 60 3.00 -10.38 1.86
N VAL A 61 1.92 -9.81 1.32
CA VAL A 61 1.89 -9.37 -0.08
C VAL A 61 2.86 -8.21 -0.34
N LEU A 62 2.95 -7.26 0.60
CA LEU A 62 3.88 -6.12 0.51
C LEU A 62 5.33 -6.59 0.54
N GLU A 63 5.70 -7.48 1.45
CA GLU A 63 7.05 -8.03 1.57
C GLU A 63 7.47 -8.81 0.31
N GLN A 64 6.54 -9.51 -0.34
CA GLN A 64 6.82 -10.25 -1.58
C GLN A 64 7.01 -9.35 -2.80
N ARG A 65 6.30 -8.22 -2.87
CA ARG A 65 6.22 -7.38 -4.07
C ARG A 65 7.09 -6.12 -3.99
N ILE A 66 7.46 -5.72 -2.78
CA ILE A 66 8.15 -4.47 -2.52
C ILE A 66 9.41 -4.79 -1.73
N THR A 67 10.55 -4.75 -2.43
CA THR A 67 11.85 -4.86 -1.79
C THR A 67 12.02 -3.66 -0.85
N GLN A 68 12.04 -3.91 0.46
CA GLN A 68 12.45 -2.87 1.40
C GLN A 68 13.94 -2.63 1.20
N ASN A 69 14.29 -1.53 0.52
CA ASN A 69 15.64 -1.00 0.57
C ASN A 69 15.88 -0.55 2.01
N ARG A 70 16.67 -1.34 2.75
CA ARG A 70 17.14 -0.97 4.09
C ARG A 70 18.04 0.25 4.03
#